data_AF-Q6ML58-F1
#
_entry.id   AF-Q6ML58-F1
#
_cell.length_a   1.000
_cell.length_b   1.000
_cell.length_c   1.000
_cell.angle_alpha   90.00
_cell.angle_beta   90.00
_cell.angle_gamma   90.00
#
_symmetry.space_group_name_H-M   'P 1'
#
loop_
_entity.id
_entity.type
_entity.pdbx_description
1 polymer ?
#
loop_
_entity_poly.entity_id
_entity_poly.type
_entity_poly.pdbx_seq_one_letter_code
_entity_poly.pdbx_strand_id
1 'polypeptide(L)'
;MDMATIWKFTKFVIGLVVLVLILWAVLANYSVIFSKTVIGEITSVERVEIPVALVTRAEGNITSQVFSFAIGIKDTKTNEIFTASSEDRQWAVAQPGQCAEAVFLPYPPWQFTKKDTYFGARLVKLHECAK
;
A
#
# COMPACT_ATOMS: atom_id res chain seq x y z
N MET A 1 -1.88 49.55 -13.85
CA MET A 1 -1.15 48.29 -14.09
C MET A 1 -1.58 47.82 -15.47
N ASP A 2 -0.64 47.68 -16.40
CA ASP A 2 -0.96 47.45 -17.81
C ASP A 2 -1.70 46.11 -18.00
N MET A 3 -2.68 46.06 -18.92
CA MET A 3 -3.59 44.92 -19.09
C MET A 3 -2.82 43.64 -19.46
N ALA A 4 -1.71 43.82 -20.20
CA ALA A 4 -0.76 42.77 -20.55
C ALA A 4 0.01 42.21 -19.34
N THR A 5 0.28 43.03 -18.33
CA THR A 5 0.99 42.64 -17.10
C THR A 5 0.08 41.84 -16.18
N ILE A 6 -1.20 42.22 -16.09
CA ILE A 6 -2.22 41.46 -15.34
C ILE A 6 -2.41 40.08 -15.97
N TRP A 7 -2.52 39.98 -17.30
CA TRP A 7 -2.71 38.70 -17.99
C TRP A 7 -1.50 37.74 -17.83
N LYS A 8 -0.27 38.27 -17.87
CA LYS A 8 0.95 37.49 -17.60
C LYS A 8 0.99 37.00 -16.16
N PHE A 9 0.62 37.84 -15.20
CA PHE A 9 0.54 37.48 -13.79
C PHE A 9 -0.54 36.42 -13.53
N THR A 10 -1.73 36.57 -14.11
CA THR A 10 -2.81 35.57 -13.97
C THR A 10 -2.41 34.21 -14.56
N LYS A 11 -1.75 34.17 -15.72
CA LYS A 11 -1.21 32.90 -16.28
C LYS A 11 -0.16 32.26 -15.38
N PHE A 12 0.71 33.06 -14.76
CA PHE A 12 1.69 32.56 -13.80
C PHE A 12 1.02 31.97 -12.56
N VAL A 13 0.04 32.67 -11.98
CA VAL A 13 -0.73 32.19 -10.82
C VAL A 13 -1.50 30.91 -11.16
N ILE A 14 -2.17 30.85 -12.32
CA ILE A 14 -2.85 29.62 -12.78
C ILE A 14 -1.85 28.48 -12.94
N GLY A 15 -0.69 28.74 -13.55
CA GLY A 15 0.37 27.73 -13.69
C GLY A 15 0.84 27.20 -12.33
N LEU A 16 1.01 28.08 -11.34
CA LEU A 16 1.39 27.70 -9.97
C LEU A 16 0.30 26.88 -9.29
N VAL A 17 -0.97 27.26 -9.43
CA VAL A 17 -2.12 26.50 -8.88
C VAL A 17 -2.18 25.10 -9.48
N VAL A 18 -2.01 24.97 -10.79
CA VAL A 18 -1.96 23.66 -11.46
C VAL A 18 -0.80 22.81 -10.94
N LEU A 19 0.38 23.42 -10.77
CA LEU A 19 1.55 22.72 -10.25
C LEU A 19 1.34 22.24 -8.81
N VAL A 20 0.71 23.05 -7.95
CA VAL A 20 0.34 22.66 -6.59
C VAL A 20 -0.68 21.52 -6.59
N LEU A 21 -1.67 21.55 -7.48
CA LEU A 21 -2.66 20.47 -7.61
C LEU A 21 -2.02 19.15 -8.06
N ILE A 22 -1.07 19.20 -9.00
CA ILE A 22 -0.34 18.02 -9.45
C ILE A 22 0.50 17.45 -8.30
N LEU A 23 1.24 18.30 -7.59
CA LEU A 23 2.02 17.88 -6.42
C LEU A 23 1.11 17.25 -5.36
N TRP A 24 -0.02 17.88 -5.04
CA TRP A 24 -0.97 17.35 -4.08
C TRP A 24 -1.52 15.99 -4.52
N ALA A 25 -1.87 15.82 -5.80
CA ALA A 25 -2.37 14.56 -6.33
C ALA A 25 -1.33 13.44 -6.27
N VAL A 26 -0.06 13.74 -6.57
CA VAL A 26 1.06 12.78 -6.46
C VAL A 26 1.30 12.41 -5.00
N LEU A 27 1.28 13.38 -4.09
CA LEU A 27 1.46 13.12 -2.66
C LEU A 27 0.31 12.27 -2.10
N ALA A 28 -0.94 12.55 -2.48
CA ALA A 28 -2.10 11.80 -2.04
C ALA A 28 -2.10 10.35 -2.55
N ASN A 29 -1.58 10.10 -3.76
CA ASN A 29 -1.62 8.78 -4.41
C ASN A 29 -0.25 8.08 -4.45
N TYR A 30 0.71 8.52 -3.64
CA TYR A 30 2.09 8.02 -3.66
C TYR A 30 2.16 6.49 -3.54
N SER A 31 1.38 5.91 -2.63
CA SER A 31 1.38 4.47 -2.39
C SER A 31 0.96 3.63 -3.60
N VAL A 32 0.07 4.15 -4.43
CA VAL A 32 -0.42 3.47 -5.63
C VAL A 32 0.57 3.67 -6.78
N ILE A 33 1.07 4.89 -6.95
CA ILE A 33 2.02 5.24 -8.00
C ILE A 33 3.35 4.49 -7.84
N PHE A 34 3.86 4.41 -6.61
CA PHE A 34 5.13 3.78 -6.28
C PHE A 34 4.97 2.36 -5.73
N SER A 35 3.83 1.72 -6.03
CA SER A 35 3.60 0.34 -5.62
C SER A 35 4.65 -0.61 -6.22
N LYS A 36 5.05 -1.63 -5.46
CA LYS A 36 6.06 -2.62 -5.87
C LYS A 36 5.41 -3.97 -6.08
N THR A 37 5.49 -4.52 -7.28
CA THR A 37 5.07 -5.90 -7.55
C THR A 37 6.18 -6.87 -7.19
N VAL A 38 5.86 -7.85 -6.33
CA VAL A 38 6.76 -8.91 -5.88
C VAL A 38 6.18 -10.24 -6.31
N ILE A 39 7.02 -11.10 -6.88
CA ILE A 39 6.64 -12.45 -7.33
C ILE A 39 7.53 -13.44 -6.59
N GLY A 40 6.91 -14.26 -5.75
CA GLY A 40 7.67 -15.09 -4.83
C GLY A 40 6.88 -16.15 -4.11
N GLU A 41 7.59 -16.94 -3.33
CA GLU A 41 7.02 -17.94 -2.44
C GLU A 41 6.50 -17.25 -1.17
N ILE A 42 5.30 -17.61 -0.75
CA ILE A 42 4.70 -17.16 0.50
C ILE A 42 5.45 -17.86 1.64
N THR A 43 6.15 -17.08 2.46
CA THR A 43 6.83 -17.60 3.65
C THR A 43 5.93 -17.63 4.87
N SER A 44 5.04 -16.65 5.00
CA SER A 44 4.09 -16.58 6.12
C SER A 44 2.82 -15.82 5.72
N VAL A 45 1.68 -16.29 6.23
CA VAL A 45 0.40 -15.57 6.23
C VAL A 45 -0.23 -15.82 7.59
N GLU A 46 -0.26 -14.79 8.43
CA GLU A 46 -0.80 -14.87 9.78
C GLU A 46 -1.96 -13.90 9.91
N ARG A 47 -3.05 -14.33 10.54
CA ARG A 47 -4.13 -13.40 10.90
C ARG A 47 -3.68 -12.59 12.12
N VAL A 48 -3.80 -11.28 12.03
CA VAL A 48 -3.59 -10.38 13.16
C VAL A 48 -4.85 -10.45 14.03
N GLU A 49 -4.83 -11.30 15.05
CA GLU A 49 -5.95 -11.44 15.97
C GLU A 49 -6.03 -10.24 16.93
N ILE A 50 -7.17 -9.55 16.92
CA ILE A 50 -7.49 -8.59 17.98
C ILE A 50 -8.11 -9.36 19.16
N PRO A 51 -7.61 -9.19 20.39
CA PRO A 51 -8.17 -9.86 21.57
C PRO A 51 -9.68 -9.59 21.68
N VAL A 52 -10.47 -10.66 21.64
CA VAL A 52 -11.95 -10.62 21.61
C VAL A 52 -12.55 -9.83 22.79
N ALA A 53 -11.85 -9.76 23.92
CA ALA A 53 -12.25 -8.98 25.10
C ALA A 53 -12.38 -7.46 24.86
N LEU A 54 -11.79 -6.92 23.79
CA LEU A 54 -11.88 -5.51 23.41
C LEU A 54 -12.91 -5.24 22.31
N VAL A 55 -13.43 -6.29 21.65
CA VAL A 55 -14.31 -6.20 20.48
C VAL A 55 -15.74 -5.79 20.88
N THR A 56 -16.19 -6.11 22.10
CA THR A 56 -17.54 -5.78 22.59
C THR A 56 -17.72 -4.32 23.02
N ARG A 57 -16.65 -3.51 23.08
CA ARG A 57 -16.72 -2.06 23.41
C ARG A 57 -16.60 -1.14 22.19
N ALA A 58 -16.20 -1.66 21.03
CA ALA A 58 -16.01 -0.86 19.83
C ALA A 58 -17.24 -1.03 18.90
N GLU A 59 -18.26 -0.21 19.11
CA GLU A 59 -19.47 -0.14 18.26
C GLU A 59 -19.20 0.41 16.83
N GLY A 60 -17.93 0.48 16.39
CA GLY A 60 -17.55 1.04 15.10
C GLY A 60 -16.47 0.22 14.40
N ASN A 61 -16.83 -0.39 13.27
CA ASN A 61 -15.93 -0.93 12.25
C ASN A 61 -15.15 -2.23 12.59
N ILE A 62 -15.84 -3.20 13.19
CA ILE A 62 -15.29 -4.54 13.48
C ILE A 62 -14.90 -5.30 12.19
N THR A 63 -15.52 -4.99 11.05
CA THR A 63 -15.33 -5.77 9.82
C THR A 63 -13.96 -5.63 9.18
N SER A 64 -13.27 -4.49 9.27
CA SER A 64 -11.96 -4.33 8.62
C SER A 64 -10.83 -5.01 9.41
N GLN A 65 -10.91 -4.93 10.74
CA GLN A 65 -9.93 -5.47 11.66
C GLN A 65 -9.91 -7.01 11.74
N VAL A 66 -11.04 -7.67 11.46
CA VAL A 66 -11.14 -9.15 11.45
C VAL A 66 -10.41 -9.77 10.24
N PHE A 67 -10.12 -8.98 9.20
CA PHE A 67 -9.42 -9.43 7.99
C PHE A 67 -8.01 -8.83 7.85
N SER A 68 -7.38 -8.45 8.95
CA SER A 68 -5.99 -8.03 8.97
C SER A 68 -5.06 -9.25 8.94
N PHE A 69 -4.19 -9.33 7.94
CA PHE A 69 -3.19 -10.37 7.75
C PHE A 69 -1.78 -9.77 7.74
N ALA A 70 -0.83 -10.43 8.39
CA ALA A 70 0.59 -10.20 8.25
C ALA A 70 1.14 -11.18 7.20
N ILE A 71 1.74 -10.65 6.14
CA ILE A 71 2.14 -11.43 4.97
C ILE A 71 3.65 -11.30 4.77
N GLY A 72 4.32 -12.42 4.52
CA GLY A 72 5.71 -12.52 4.11
C GLY A 72 5.83 -13.23 2.77
N ILE A 73 6.51 -12.61 1.80
CA ILE A 73 6.79 -13.19 0.47
C ILE A 73 8.28 -13.08 0.20
N LYS A 74 8.91 -14.21 -0.11
CA LYS A 74 10.30 -14.27 -0.54
C LYS A 74 10.38 -14.09 -2.05
N ASP A 75 10.94 -12.98 -2.50
CA ASP A 75 11.13 -12.69 -3.91
C ASP A 75 12.09 -13.72 -4.54
N THR A 76 11.65 -14.31 -5.66
CA THR A 76 12.44 -15.28 -6.43
C THR A 76 13.70 -14.66 -7.05
N LYS A 77 13.69 -13.35 -7.32
CA LYS A 77 14.80 -12.66 -7.98
C LYS A 77 15.86 -12.16 -7.00
N THR A 78 15.43 -11.52 -5.92
CA THR A 78 16.36 -10.87 -4.97
C THR A 78 16.64 -11.73 -3.74
N ASN A 79 15.90 -12.82 -3.51
CA ASN A 79 15.90 -13.60 -2.28
C ASN A 79 15.55 -12.80 -1.01
N GLU A 80 15.05 -11.57 -1.15
CA GLU A 80 14.59 -10.75 -0.04
C GLU A 80 13.17 -11.15 0.38
N ILE A 81 12.88 -11.04 1.67
CA ILE A 81 11.55 -11.28 2.21
C ILE A 81 10.84 -9.93 2.37
N PHE A 82 9.81 -9.72 1.56
CA PHE A 82 8.93 -8.57 1.65
C PHE A 82 7.84 -8.85 2.67
N THR A 83 7.63 -7.90 3.58
CA THR A 83 6.61 -8.00 4.62
C THR A 83 5.66 -6.82 4.56
N ALA A 84 4.38 -7.09 4.79
CA ALA A 84 3.35 -6.06 4.90
C ALA A 84 2.16 -6.57 5.71
N SER A 85 1.40 -5.62 6.26
CA SER A 85 0.03 -5.89 6.70
C SER A 85 -0.93 -5.75 5.53
N SER A 86 -2.04 -6.48 5.52
CA SER A 86 -3.11 -6.33 4.54
C SER A 86 -4.47 -6.56 5.16
N GLU A 87 -5.47 -5.78 4.76
CA GLU A 87 -6.87 -5.97 5.15
C GLU A 87 -7.68 -6.59 4.00
N ASP A 88 -7.12 -7.61 3.34
CA ASP A 88 -7.73 -8.26 2.18
C ASP A 88 -8.05 -9.74 2.46
N ARG A 89 -9.33 -10.10 2.29
CA ARG A 89 -9.86 -11.46 2.47
C ARG A 89 -9.25 -12.47 1.50
N GLN A 90 -8.70 -12.02 0.37
CA GLN A 90 -8.03 -12.91 -0.57
C GLN A 90 -6.82 -13.62 0.05
N TRP A 91 -6.18 -13.00 1.06
CA TRP A 91 -5.09 -13.64 1.81
C TRP A 91 -5.55 -14.77 2.73
N ALA A 92 -6.85 -14.85 3.06
CA ALA A 92 -7.36 -15.87 3.96
C ALA A 92 -7.20 -17.31 3.42
N VAL A 93 -7.08 -17.46 2.10
CA VAL A 93 -6.92 -18.78 1.44
C VAL A 93 -5.47 -19.06 1.04
N ALA A 94 -4.60 -18.06 1.10
CA ALA A 94 -3.20 -18.19 0.75
C ALA A 94 -2.47 -19.00 1.84
N GLN A 95 -1.65 -19.96 1.43
CA GLN A 95 -0.89 -20.84 2.32
C GLN A 95 0.62 -20.66 2.12
N PRO A 96 1.43 -20.82 3.19
CA PRO A 96 2.87 -20.91 3.05
C PRO A 96 3.29 -22.01 2.05
N GLY A 97 4.32 -21.73 1.26
CA GLY A 97 4.81 -22.64 0.21
C GLY A 97 4.11 -22.50 -1.15
N GLN A 98 3.06 -21.69 -1.25
CA GLN A 98 2.47 -21.29 -2.54
C GLN A 98 3.20 -20.09 -3.12
N CYS A 99 3.14 -19.93 -4.45
CA CYS A 99 3.71 -18.79 -5.13
C CYS A 99 2.63 -17.72 -5.37
N ALA A 100 2.95 -16.47 -5.06
CA ALA A 100 2.07 -15.34 -5.21
C ALA A 100 2.73 -14.21 -5.99
N GLU A 101 1.91 -13.55 -6.79
CA GLU A 101 2.19 -12.21 -7.30
C GLU A 101 1.40 -11.23 -6.44
N ALA A 102 2.11 -10.33 -5.75
CA ALA A 102 1.50 -9.38 -4.85
C ALA A 102 2.05 -7.98 -5.07
N VAL A 103 1.17 -6.99 -4.91
CA VAL A 103 1.52 -5.57 -4.99
C VAL A 103 1.65 -5.01 -3.58
N PHE A 104 2.86 -4.61 -3.23
CA PHE A 104 3.21 -3.98 -1.97
C PHE A 104 3.05 -2.47 -2.08
N LEU A 105 2.33 -1.88 -1.13
CA LEU A 105 2.04 -0.44 -1.07
C LEU A 105 2.98 0.22 -0.05
N PRO A 106 3.98 0.99 -0.50
CA PRO A 106 4.95 1.58 0.41
C PRO A 106 4.32 2.72 1.19
N TYR A 107 4.78 2.91 2.43
CA TYR A 107 4.52 4.14 3.14
C TYR A 107 5.18 5.32 2.40
N PRO A 108 4.52 6.48 2.38
CA PRO A 108 5.14 7.65 1.79
C PRO A 108 6.42 8.10 2.52
N PRO A 109 7.41 8.64 1.80
CA PRO A 109 8.73 8.96 2.36
C PRO A 109 8.72 10.08 3.40
N TRP A 110 7.66 10.89 3.45
CA TRP A 110 7.45 11.89 4.50
C TRP A 110 6.98 11.30 5.83
N GLN A 111 6.59 10.02 5.87
CA GLN A 111 6.35 9.29 7.12
C GLN A 111 7.66 8.65 7.60
N PHE A 112 8.56 9.48 8.14
CA PHE A 112 9.92 9.07 8.48
C PHE A 112 10.03 7.85 9.41
N THR A 113 9.07 7.65 10.31
CA THR A 113 9.04 6.51 11.25
C THR A 113 8.70 5.18 10.57
N LYS A 114 8.16 5.22 9.35
CA LYS A 114 7.72 4.05 8.58
C LYS A 114 8.37 3.99 7.21
N LYS A 115 9.45 4.76 7.03
CA LYS A 115 10.20 4.80 5.79
C LYS A 115 10.68 3.39 5.43
N ASP A 116 10.61 3.05 4.15
CA ASP A 116 11.03 1.75 3.61
C ASP A 116 10.21 0.55 4.10
N THR A 117 9.02 0.80 4.67
CA THR A 117 8.05 -0.25 5.05
C THR A 117 6.80 -0.19 4.17
N TYR A 118 6.01 -1.27 4.21
CA TYR A 118 4.77 -1.40 3.45
C TYR A 118 3.58 -1.48 4.38
N PHE A 119 2.52 -0.73 4.07
CA PHE A 119 1.27 -0.75 4.86
C PHE A 119 0.22 -1.70 4.30
N GLY A 120 0.44 -2.17 3.08
CA GLY A 120 -0.53 -2.94 2.30
C GLY A 120 0.18 -3.96 1.41
N ALA A 121 -0.38 -5.16 1.33
CA ALA A 121 -0.08 -6.12 0.28
C ALA A 121 -1.38 -6.57 -0.38
N ARG A 122 -1.51 -6.39 -1.69
CA ARG A 122 -2.65 -6.87 -2.48
C ARG A 122 -2.24 -8.13 -3.22
N LEU A 123 -3.01 -9.22 -3.05
CA LEU A 123 -2.83 -10.43 -3.84
C LEU A 123 -3.36 -10.18 -5.26
N VAL A 124 -2.51 -10.40 -6.28
CA VAL A 124 -2.90 -10.29 -7.70
C VAL A 124 -3.14 -11.68 -8.27
N LYS A 125 -2.25 -12.62 -7.95
CA LYS A 125 -2.32 -14.00 -8.45
C LYS A 125 -1.75 -14.95 -7.42
N LEU A 126 -2.40 -16.11 -7.28
CA LEU A 126 -1.94 -17.22 -6.45
C LEU A 126 -1.80 -18.46 -7.34
N HIS A 127 -0.68 -19.17 -7.22
CA HIS A 127 -0.38 -20.36 -8.01
C HIS A 127 0.57 -21.29 -7.26
N GLU A 128 0.70 -22.52 -7.71
CA GLU A 128 1.71 -23.44 -7.18
C GLU A 128 3.10 -23.01 -7.65
N CYS A 129 4.09 -23.10 -6.76
CA CYS A 129 5.48 -22.88 -7.15
C CYS A 129 5.92 -24.00 -8.09
N ALA A 130 6.64 -23.63 -9.16
CA ALA A 130 7.30 -24.62 -10.00
C ALA A 130 8.32 -25.40 -9.15
N LYS A 131 8.19 -26.73 -9.13
CA LYS A 131 9.14 -27.64 -8.47
C LYS A 131 10.45 -27.74 -9.24
#